data_AF-A0A531KCP9-F1
#
_entry.id   AF-A0A531KCP9-F1
#
_cell.length_a   1.000
_cell.length_b   1.000
_cell.length_c   1.000
_cell.angle_alpha   90.00
_cell.angle_beta   90.00
_cell.angle_gamma   90.00
#
_symmetry.space_group_name_H-M   'P 1'
#
loop_
_entity.id
_entity.type
_entity.pdbx_description
1 polymer ?
#
loop_
_entity_poly.entity_id
_entity_poly.type
_entity_poly.pdbx_seq_one_letter_code
_entity_poly.pdbx_strand_id
1 'polypeptide(L)'
;DMVKDAMSSVPYGDRQATVDAIVGAVGKGGLFSVDVDIIPTKIGQASHVWLPAATSGEMNLTSMNGERRMRLTERYMDPPGQSMPDCLIAARLANHLERVFREAGDNAAADQFKGFDWQTEEDAFMDGYHQHEKGGEFVTYARLRAMGT
;
A
#
# COMPACT_ATOMS: atom_id res chain seq x y z
N ASP A 1 -3.95 25.43 -6.16
CA ASP A 1 -4.45 24.12 -5.68
C ASP A 1 -4.46 24.24 -4.17
N MET A 2 -5.64 24.29 -3.55
CA MET A 2 -5.78 24.82 -2.17
C MET A 2 -4.90 24.11 -1.15
N VAL A 3 -4.76 22.79 -1.26
CA VAL A 3 -3.97 22.00 -0.31
C VAL A 3 -2.48 22.13 -0.62
N LYS A 4 -2.08 22.08 -1.90
CA LYS A 4 -0.70 22.33 -2.32
C LYS A 4 -0.20 23.73 -1.95
N ASP A 5 -1.04 24.75 -2.12
CA ASP A 5 -0.73 26.14 -1.76
C ASP A 5 -0.58 26.27 -0.23
N ALA A 6 -1.45 25.61 0.54
CA ALA A 6 -1.37 25.56 2.01
C ALA A 6 -0.09 24.87 2.50
N MET A 7 0.28 23.72 1.94
CA MET A 7 1.54 23.03 2.24
C MET A 7 2.76 23.90 1.95
N SER A 8 2.74 24.64 0.84
CA SER A 8 3.85 25.51 0.42
C SER A 8 4.01 26.75 1.31
N SER A 9 3.00 27.11 2.09
CA SER A 9 3.03 28.25 3.02
C SER A 9 3.71 27.95 4.35
N VAL A 10 3.93 26.66 4.67
CA VAL A 10 4.53 26.23 5.93
C VAL A 10 6.04 26.02 5.72
N PRO A 11 6.91 26.60 6.57
CA PRO A 11 8.34 26.33 6.51
C PRO A 11 8.66 24.84 6.67
N TYR A 12 9.67 24.36 5.93
CA TYR A 12 10.12 22.99 6.04
C TYR A 12 10.53 22.62 7.47
N GLY A 13 10.14 21.41 7.92
CA GLY A 13 10.51 20.86 9.22
C GLY A 13 9.44 20.99 10.31
N ASP A 14 8.44 21.85 10.14
CA ASP A 14 7.31 21.94 11.07
C ASP A 14 6.16 21.01 10.65
N ARG A 15 6.22 19.78 11.18
CA ARG A 15 5.24 18.73 10.87
C ARG A 15 3.84 19.10 11.33
N GLN A 16 3.70 19.69 12.53
CA GLN A 16 2.38 20.00 13.08
C GLN A 16 1.71 21.11 12.28
N ALA A 17 2.44 22.20 12.00
CA ALA A 17 1.91 23.29 11.18
C ALA A 17 1.53 22.81 9.77
N THR A 18 2.29 21.88 9.19
CA THR A 18 1.98 21.28 7.89
C THR A 18 0.64 20.52 7.93
N VAL A 19 0.42 19.69 8.95
CA VAL A 19 -0.84 18.96 9.13
C VAL A 19 -2.01 19.92 9.33
N ASP A 20 -1.85 20.93 10.19
CA ASP A 20 -2.89 21.92 10.45
C ASP A 20 -3.27 22.71 9.18
N ALA A 21 -2.28 23.07 8.35
CA ALA A 21 -2.50 23.72 7.06
C ALA A 21 -3.27 22.83 6.07
N ILE A 22 -2.92 21.54 5.98
CA ILE A 22 -3.61 20.56 5.13
C ILE A 22 -5.06 20.41 5.58
N VAL A 23 -5.30 20.16 6.87
CA VAL A 23 -6.65 19.97 7.43
C VAL A 23 -7.48 21.24 7.26
N GLY A 24 -6.89 22.41 7.48
CA GLY A 24 -7.56 23.70 7.27
C GLY A 24 -7.93 23.97 5.81
N ALA A 25 -7.10 23.55 4.86
CA ALA A 25 -7.40 23.65 3.43
C ALA A 25 -8.51 22.68 3.00
N VAL A 26 -8.49 21.43 3.52
CA VAL A 26 -9.56 20.44 3.31
C VAL A 26 -10.89 20.94 3.85
N GLY A 27 -10.89 21.53 5.06
CA GLY A 27 -12.10 22.13 5.66
C GLY A 27 -12.71 23.29 4.87
N LYS A 28 -11.97 23.88 3.91
CA LYS A 28 -12.44 24.93 3.00
C LYS A 28 -12.85 24.41 1.62
N GLY A 29 -12.89 23.08 1.44
CA GLY A 29 -13.24 22.43 0.16
C GLY A 29 -12.05 21.98 -0.68
N GLY A 30 -10.83 22.04 -0.14
CA GLY A 30 -9.66 21.40 -0.77
C GLY A 30 -9.71 19.87 -0.65
N LEU A 31 -8.86 19.17 -1.41
CA LEU A 31 -8.73 17.72 -1.36
C LEU A 31 -7.25 17.34 -1.17
N PHE A 32 -6.93 16.58 -0.13
CA PHE A 32 -5.63 15.93 0.00
C PHE A 32 -5.66 14.57 -0.72
N SER A 33 -4.73 14.37 -1.63
CA SER A 33 -4.65 13.18 -2.51
C SER A 33 -3.29 12.53 -2.41
N VAL A 34 -3.28 11.19 -2.34
CA VAL A 34 -2.08 10.33 -2.31
C VAL A 34 -2.17 9.39 -3.50
N ASP A 35 -1.10 9.29 -4.30
CA ASP A 35 -1.00 8.39 -5.45
C ASP A 35 -0.04 7.24 -5.13
N VAL A 36 -0.44 6.00 -5.42
CA VAL A 36 0.41 4.81 -5.30
C VAL A 36 0.53 4.22 -6.70
N ASP A 37 1.70 4.36 -7.31
CA ASP A 37 1.89 3.98 -8.71
C ASP A 37 3.36 3.66 -9.01
N ILE A 38 3.59 3.09 -10.19
CA ILE A 38 4.90 2.74 -10.73
C ILE A 38 5.50 3.84 -11.61
N ILE A 39 4.68 4.79 -12.09
CA ILE A 39 5.11 5.88 -12.98
C ILE A 39 4.50 7.23 -12.61
N PRO A 40 5.06 8.35 -13.12
CA PRO A 40 4.43 9.67 -13.10
C PRO A 40 3.07 9.75 -13.81
N THR A 41 1.98 9.37 -13.15
CA THR A 41 0.62 9.33 -13.73
C THR A 41 0.04 10.72 -14.00
N LYS A 42 -1.04 10.77 -14.78
CA LYS A 42 -1.80 12.02 -15.03
C LYS A 42 -2.50 12.52 -13.78
N ILE A 43 -3.10 11.63 -12.99
CA ILE A 43 -3.80 12.02 -11.76
C ILE A 43 -2.82 12.36 -10.64
N GLY A 44 -1.68 11.65 -10.57
CA GLY A 44 -0.60 11.91 -9.63
C GLY A 44 -0.06 13.33 -9.72
N GLN A 45 -0.09 13.96 -10.90
CA GLN A 45 0.33 15.37 -11.05
C GLN A 45 -0.51 16.34 -10.19
N ALA A 46 -1.71 15.93 -9.78
CA ALA A 46 -2.59 16.63 -8.84
C ALA A 46 -2.54 16.04 -7.41
N SER A 47 -1.75 14.99 -7.17
CA SER A 47 -1.56 14.38 -5.85
C SER A 47 -0.42 15.04 -5.06
N HIS A 48 -0.52 14.99 -3.75
CA HIS A 48 0.36 15.67 -2.79
C HIS A 48 1.47 14.77 -2.27
N VAL A 49 1.21 13.46 -2.26
CA VAL A 49 2.17 12.41 -1.89
C VAL A 49 2.12 11.33 -2.95
N TRP A 50 3.29 10.79 -3.28
CA TRP A 50 3.47 9.70 -4.22
C TRP A 50 4.22 8.59 -3.51
N LEU A 51 3.67 7.37 -3.54
CA LEU A 51 4.30 6.19 -2.97
C LEU A 51 4.69 5.23 -4.12
N PRO A 52 5.97 4.90 -4.29
CA PRO A 52 6.41 4.09 -5.42
C PRO A 52 6.06 2.61 -5.21
N ALA A 53 5.26 2.04 -6.11
CA ALA A 53 4.92 0.62 -6.12
C ALA A 53 5.96 -0.21 -6.88
N ALA A 54 6.14 -1.46 -6.47
CA ALA A 54 6.79 -2.50 -7.27
C ALA A 54 5.71 -3.25 -8.07
N THR A 55 6.05 -3.88 -9.20
CA THR A 55 5.08 -4.62 -10.03
C THR A 55 5.44 -6.10 -10.25
N SER A 56 4.61 -6.82 -11.00
CA SER A 56 4.83 -8.24 -11.33
C SER A 56 6.22 -8.47 -11.95
N GLY A 57 6.96 -9.45 -11.44
CA GLY A 57 8.35 -9.73 -11.83
C GLY A 57 9.39 -9.11 -10.88
N GLU A 58 9.06 -7.98 -10.24
CA GLU A 58 9.81 -7.38 -9.12
C GLU A 58 9.33 -7.93 -7.76
N MET A 59 8.14 -8.53 -7.75
CA MET A 59 7.55 -9.30 -6.66
C MET A 59 6.98 -10.62 -7.20
N ASN A 60 6.75 -11.59 -6.31
CA ASN A 60 5.94 -12.75 -6.63
C ASN A 60 4.47 -12.34 -6.75
N LEU A 61 3.76 -12.80 -7.78
CA LEU A 61 2.36 -12.43 -7.97
C LEU A 61 1.55 -13.63 -8.43
N THR A 62 0.40 -13.85 -7.78
CA THR A 62 -0.56 -14.86 -8.21
C THR A 62 -1.79 -14.21 -8.84
N SER A 63 -2.19 -14.69 -10.01
CA SER A 63 -3.44 -14.27 -10.65
C SER A 63 -4.02 -15.39 -11.51
N MET A 64 -5.25 -15.19 -11.97
CA MET A 64 -5.94 -16.11 -12.88
C MET A 64 -6.35 -15.40 -14.17
N ASN A 65 -6.37 -16.14 -15.28
CA ASN A 65 -6.91 -15.66 -16.55
C ASN A 65 -8.42 -15.94 -16.67
N GLY A 66 -9.01 -15.62 -17.83
CA GLY A 66 -10.45 -15.76 -18.09
C GLY A 66 -11.04 -17.18 -18.01
N GLU A 67 -10.21 -18.21 -17.91
CA GLU A 67 -10.62 -19.61 -17.68
C GLU A 67 -10.42 -20.06 -16.22
N ARG A 68 -10.10 -19.12 -15.30
CA ARG A 68 -9.80 -19.38 -13.88
C ARG A 68 -8.57 -20.26 -13.65
N ARG A 69 -7.64 -20.30 -14.60
CA ARG A 69 -6.37 -20.99 -14.40
C ARG A 69 -5.45 -20.09 -13.58
N MET A 70 -5.18 -20.45 -12.34
CA MET A 70 -4.29 -19.70 -11.44
C MET A 70 -2.82 -20.03 -11.73
N ARG A 71 -1.96 -19.02 -11.74
CA ARG A 71 -0.50 -19.18 -11.86
C ARG A 71 0.24 -18.26 -10.90
N LEU A 72 1.49 -18.61 -10.63
CA LEU A 72 2.48 -17.78 -9.96
C LEU A 72 3.41 -17.18 -11.01
N THR A 73 3.54 -15.86 -11.03
CA THR A 73 4.68 -15.18 -11.64
C THR A 73 5.75 -15.04 -10.58
N GLU A 74 6.87 -15.72 -10.78
CA GLU A 74 7.99 -15.69 -9.84
C GLU A 74 8.80 -14.40 -10.01
N ARG A 75 9.22 -13.81 -8.89
CA ARG A 75 10.13 -12.67 -8.89
C ARG A 75 11.43 -13.04 -9.60
N TYR A 76 11.88 -12.19 -10.52
CA TYR A 76 13.13 -12.37 -11.26
C TYR A 76 14.02 -11.12 -11.28
N MET A 77 13.57 -10.01 -10.72
CA MET A 77 14.35 -8.77 -10.60
C MET A 77 14.03 -8.02 -9.31
N ASP A 78 14.85 -7.02 -9.01
CA ASP A 78 14.63 -6.15 -7.85
C ASP A 78 13.70 -4.98 -8.20
N PRO A 79 12.88 -4.52 -7.25
CA PRO A 79 12.11 -3.29 -7.42
C PRO A 79 13.02 -2.06 -7.66
N PRO A 80 12.62 -1.10 -8.49
CA PRO A 80 13.40 0.11 -8.73
C PRO A 80 13.50 0.98 -7.46
N GLY A 81 14.73 1.30 -7.06
CA GLY A 81 15.01 2.25 -5.98
C GLY A 81 14.51 1.76 -4.62
N GLN A 82 13.47 2.39 -4.09
CA GLN A 82 12.83 2.06 -2.80
C GLN A 82 11.35 1.71 -2.98
N SER A 83 10.96 1.37 -4.21
CA SER A 83 9.61 0.86 -4.47
C SER A 83 9.37 -0.47 -3.75
N MET A 84 8.12 -0.75 -3.45
CA MET A 84 7.73 -1.99 -2.77
C MET A 84 6.35 -2.46 -3.21
N PRO A 85 6.02 -3.75 -3.04
CA PRO A 85 4.70 -4.28 -3.37
C PRO A 85 3.54 -3.53 -2.73
N ASP A 86 2.45 -3.33 -3.48
CA ASP A 86 1.25 -2.63 -2.99
C ASP A 86 0.72 -3.20 -1.68
N CYS A 87 0.72 -4.53 -1.53
CA CYS A 87 0.30 -5.19 -0.29
C CYS A 87 1.19 -4.81 0.91
N LEU A 88 2.48 -4.59 0.69
CA LEU A 88 3.41 -4.13 1.73
C LEU A 88 3.29 -2.62 1.96
N ILE A 89 2.94 -1.82 0.95
CA ILE A 89 2.57 -0.40 1.15
C ILE A 89 1.35 -0.31 2.05
N ALA A 90 0.31 -1.11 1.77
CA ALA A 90 -0.90 -1.18 2.59
C ALA A 90 -0.61 -1.63 4.03
N ALA A 91 0.22 -2.68 4.20
CA ALA A 91 0.64 -3.14 5.52
C ALA A 91 1.38 -2.05 6.30
N ARG A 92 2.32 -1.33 5.67
CA ARG A 92 3.01 -0.20 6.30
C ARG A 92 2.07 0.95 6.64
N LEU A 93 1.09 1.23 5.79
CA LEU A 93 0.07 2.25 6.08
C LEU A 93 -0.76 1.85 7.30
N ALA A 94 -1.18 0.58 7.41
CA ALA A 94 -1.88 0.07 8.58
C ALA A 94 -1.02 0.21 9.86
N ASN A 95 0.24 -0.20 9.83
CA ASN A 95 1.17 -0.06 10.96
C ASN A 95 1.37 1.41 11.37
N HIS A 96 1.41 2.33 10.41
CA HIS A 96 1.49 3.76 10.70
C HIS A 96 0.18 4.32 11.27
N LEU A 97 -0.98 3.85 10.81
CA LEU A 97 -2.29 4.23 11.35
C LEU A 97 -2.46 3.71 12.78
N GLU A 98 -2.10 2.44 13.05
CA GLU A 98 -2.09 1.91 14.42
C GLU A 98 -1.29 2.81 15.34
N ARG A 99 -0.04 3.14 14.97
CA ARG A 99 0.83 4.01 15.77
C ARG A 99 0.20 5.38 16.00
N VAL A 100 -0.34 6.02 14.96
CA VAL A 100 -0.93 7.37 15.05
C VAL A 100 -2.18 7.38 15.94
N PHE A 101 -3.09 6.41 15.79
CA PHE A 101 -4.26 6.32 16.65
C PHE A 101 -3.88 6.02 18.11
N ARG A 102 -2.86 5.18 18.32
CA ARG A 102 -2.34 4.87 19.66
C ARG A 102 -1.73 6.09 20.32
N GLU A 103 -0.95 6.90 19.58
CA GLU A 103 -0.40 8.19 20.04
C GLU A 103 -1.51 9.21 20.36
N ALA A 104 -2.61 9.17 19.61
CA ALA A 104 -3.79 10.02 19.85
C ALA A 104 -4.68 9.53 21.01
N GLY A 105 -4.35 8.40 21.63
CA GLY A 105 -5.11 7.79 22.73
C GLY A 105 -6.35 7.00 22.30
N ASP A 106 -6.60 6.86 20.99
CA ASP A 106 -7.70 6.05 20.45
C ASP A 106 -7.25 4.60 20.24
N ASN A 107 -7.14 3.87 21.35
CA ASN A 107 -6.71 2.46 21.33
C ASN A 107 -7.69 1.55 20.58
N ALA A 108 -8.99 1.87 20.60
CA ALA A 108 -10.01 1.06 19.93
C ALA A 108 -9.86 1.15 18.41
N ALA A 109 -9.62 2.35 17.85
CA ALA A 109 -9.30 2.50 16.44
C ALA A 109 -7.94 1.87 16.11
N ALA A 110 -6.92 2.10 16.94
CA ALA A 110 -5.58 1.54 16.72
C ALA A 110 -5.61 0.01 16.57
N ASP A 111 -6.38 -0.67 17.41
CA ASP A 111 -6.46 -2.14 17.42
C ASP A 111 -7.11 -2.72 16.14
N GLN A 112 -7.83 -1.93 15.35
CA GLN A 112 -8.37 -2.35 14.05
C GLN A 112 -7.31 -2.46 12.94
N PHE A 113 -6.12 -1.88 13.16
CA PHE A 113 -5.04 -1.87 12.17
C PHE A 113 -3.95 -2.91 12.46
N LYS A 114 -4.19 -3.86 13.37
CA LYS A 114 -3.31 -5.01 13.63
C LYS A 114 -3.39 -6.06 12.51
N GLY A 115 -2.45 -6.99 12.49
CA GLY A 115 -2.43 -8.13 11.57
C GLY A 115 -1.61 -7.91 10.29
N PHE A 116 -0.91 -6.78 10.20
CA PHE A 116 -0.12 -6.37 9.04
C PHE A 116 1.40 -6.44 9.28
N ASP A 117 1.85 -7.47 10.01
CA ASP A 117 3.28 -7.76 10.24
C ASP A 117 3.96 -8.44 9.02
N TRP A 118 3.36 -8.32 7.84
CA TRP A 118 3.83 -8.90 6.59
C TRP A 118 5.21 -8.34 6.21
N GLN A 119 6.15 -9.24 5.94
CA GLN A 119 7.49 -8.90 5.50
C GLN A 119 7.65 -9.10 3.99
N THR A 120 6.83 -9.99 3.41
CA THR A 120 6.84 -10.33 1.99
C THR A 120 5.43 -10.41 1.43
N GLU A 121 5.32 -10.34 0.12
CA GLU A 121 4.05 -10.52 -0.59
C GLU A 121 3.45 -11.93 -0.45
N GLU A 122 4.25 -12.94 -0.08
CA GLU A 122 3.74 -14.28 0.26
C GLU A 122 2.95 -14.27 1.57
N ASP A 123 3.30 -13.42 2.54
CA ASP A 123 2.52 -13.29 3.78
C ASP A 123 1.10 -12.79 3.49
N ALA A 124 0.97 -11.81 2.60
CA ALA A 124 -0.32 -11.32 2.14
C ALA A 124 -1.11 -12.39 1.36
N PHE A 125 -0.44 -13.23 0.59
CA PHE A 125 -1.08 -14.38 -0.08
C PHE A 125 -1.61 -15.41 0.93
N MET A 126 -0.81 -15.72 1.96
CA MET A 126 -1.16 -16.68 3.00
C MET A 126 -2.25 -16.15 3.95
N ASP A 127 -2.30 -14.84 4.18
CA ASP A 127 -3.38 -14.20 4.94
C ASP A 127 -4.67 -14.09 4.12
N GLY A 128 -4.55 -13.75 2.84
CA GLY A 128 -5.68 -13.58 1.93
C GLY A 128 -6.15 -14.88 1.28
N TYR A 129 -5.61 -15.19 0.10
CA TYR A 129 -6.11 -16.25 -0.76
C TYR A 129 -6.12 -17.61 -0.07
N HIS A 130 -5.03 -17.98 0.62
CA HIS A 130 -4.90 -19.30 1.23
C HIS A 130 -5.97 -19.56 2.31
N GLN A 131 -6.36 -18.54 3.07
CA GLN A 131 -7.34 -18.67 4.16
C GLN A 131 -8.78 -18.42 3.71
N HIS A 132 -9.00 -17.63 2.66
CA HIS A 132 -10.32 -17.09 2.35
C HIS A 132 -10.91 -17.54 1.01
N GLU A 133 -10.10 -18.02 0.05
CA GLU A 133 -10.63 -18.55 -1.21
C GLU A 133 -11.09 -20.00 -1.04
N LYS A 134 -12.11 -20.41 -1.81
CA LYS A 134 -12.57 -21.80 -1.80
C LYS A 134 -11.48 -22.72 -2.36
N GLY A 135 -10.93 -23.59 -1.49
CA GLY A 135 -9.80 -24.45 -1.84
C GLY A 135 -8.45 -23.75 -1.76
N GLY A 136 -8.40 -22.54 -1.17
CA GLY A 136 -7.18 -21.81 -0.89
C GLY A 136 -6.18 -22.63 -0.07
N GLU A 137 -6.66 -23.51 0.83
CA GLU A 137 -5.84 -24.40 1.64
C GLU A 137 -4.98 -25.37 0.79
N PHE A 138 -5.36 -25.58 -0.47
CA PHE A 138 -4.62 -26.43 -1.40
C PHE A 138 -3.52 -25.67 -2.17
N VAL A 139 -3.51 -24.35 -2.12
CA VAL A 139 -2.65 -23.51 -2.96
C VAL A 139 -1.59 -22.82 -2.11
N THR A 140 -0.33 -23.01 -2.47
CA THR A 140 0.83 -22.28 -1.92
C THR A 140 1.75 -21.89 -3.05
N TYR A 141 2.63 -20.90 -2.85
CA TYR A 141 3.63 -20.54 -3.87
C TYR A 141 4.49 -21.75 -4.26
N ALA A 142 4.91 -22.55 -3.28
CA ALA A 142 5.68 -23.77 -3.53
C ALA A 142 4.94 -24.77 -4.44
N ARG A 143 3.64 -24.97 -4.25
CA ARG A 143 2.83 -25.85 -5.10
C ARG A 143 2.63 -25.28 -6.49
N LEU A 144 2.32 -23.98 -6.60
CA LEU A 144 2.16 -23.31 -7.89
C LEU A 144 3.45 -23.35 -8.72
N ARG A 145 4.60 -23.12 -8.08
CA ARG A 145 5.92 -23.23 -8.72
C ARG A 145 6.17 -24.65 -9.27
N ALA A 146 5.82 -25.68 -8.50
CA ALA A 146 5.98 -27.07 -8.93
C ALA A 146 5.07 -27.47 -10.12
N MET A 147 3.92 -26.79 -10.29
CA MET A 147 3.02 -27.03 -11.42
C MET A 147 3.54 -26.46 -12.76
N GLY A 148 4.52 -25.55 -12.71
CA GLY A 148 5.10 -24.90 -13.88
C GLY A 148 4.22 -23.82 -14.51
N THR A 149 4.79 -23.09 -15.46
CA THR A 149 4.14 -22.02 -16.23
C THR A 149 3.36 -22.54 -17.43
#